data_AF-A0A437KBK9-F1
#
_entry.id   AF-A0A437KBK9-F1
#
_cell.length_a   1.000
_cell.length_b   1.000
_cell.length_c   1.000
_cell.angle_alpha   90.00
_cell.angle_beta   90.00
_cell.angle_gamma   90.00
#
_symmetry.space_group_name_H-M   'P 1'
#
loop_
_entity.id
_entity.type
_entity.pdbx_description
1 polymer ?
#
loop_
_entity_poly.entity_id
_entity_poly.type
_entity_poly.pdbx_seq_one_letter_code
_entity_poly.pdbx_strand_id
1 'polypeptide(L)' 'MLNYSVTVLIPFYNPGKYILDASRSIYSQSYFNWKMVLVDDASTDNSIEFQPYLDDPRITLLRHSYNQGCLKVKKQVSK' A
#
# COMPACT_ATOMS: atom_id res chain seq x y z
N MET A 1 -9.68 20.99 -16.67
CA MET A 1 -10.06 20.21 -15.46
C MET A 1 -8.90 20.24 -14.49
N LEU A 2 -9.15 20.40 -13.19
CA LEU A 2 -8.11 20.33 -12.18
C LEU A 2 -7.60 18.88 -12.07
N ASN A 3 -6.29 18.69 -12.14
CA ASN A 3 -5.65 17.38 -12.09
C ASN A 3 -5.07 17.14 -10.68
N TYR A 4 -5.88 16.60 -9.78
CA TYR A 4 -5.50 16.38 -8.37
C TYR A 4 -4.82 15.03 -8.16
N SER A 5 -3.62 15.02 -7.59
CA SER A 5 -2.99 13.75 -7.21
C SER A 5 -3.68 13.16 -5.98
N VAL A 6 -4.10 11.89 -6.05
CA VAL A 6 -4.67 11.14 -4.91
C VAL A 6 -3.65 10.12 -4.40
N THR A 7 -3.35 10.14 -3.10
CA THR A 7 -2.50 9.11 -2.49
C THR A 7 -3.34 8.15 -1.66
N VAL A 8 -3.28 6.86 -1.98
CA VAL A 8 -3.96 5.80 -1.23
C VAL A 8 -2.94 5.10 -0.32
N LEU A 9 -3.15 5.23 0.98
CA LEU A 9 -2.34 4.60 2.02
C LEU A 9 -3.00 3.31 2.51
N ILE A 10 -2.26 2.19 2.48
CA ILE A 10 -2.74 0.87 2.90
C ILE A 10 -1.78 0.29 3.95
N PRO A 11 -2.01 0.55 5.25
CA PRO A 11 -1.28 -0.10 6.31
C PRO A 11 -1.84 -1.51 6.53
N PHE A 12 -0.98 -2.52 6.68
CA PHE A 12 -1.40 -3.90 6.89
C PHE A 12 -0.47 -4.70 7.80
N TYR A 13 -1.04 -5.72 8.42
CA TYR A 13 -0.35 -6.75 9.18
C TYR A 13 -1.10 -8.07 9.01
N ASN A 14 -0.46 -9.06 8.39
CA ASN A 14 -1.04 -10.35 8.04
C ASN A 14 -2.39 -10.31 7.26
N PRO A 15 -2.53 -9.53 6.17
CA PRO A 15 -3.77 -9.43 5.40
C PRO A 15 -4.03 -10.64 4.47
N GLY A 16 -3.08 -11.56 4.29
CA GLY A 16 -3.15 -12.65 3.33
C GLY A 16 -3.51 -12.15 1.92
N LYS A 17 -4.47 -12.80 1.27
CA LYS A 17 -4.92 -12.44 -0.09
C LYS A 17 -5.58 -11.06 -0.20
N TYR A 18 -6.07 -10.48 0.89
CA TYR A 18 -6.86 -9.25 0.81
C TYR A 18 -6.03 -8.02 0.39
N ILE A 19 -4.72 -8.04 0.66
CA ILE A 19 -3.85 -6.95 0.19
C ILE A 19 -3.78 -6.92 -1.33
N LEU A 20 -3.76 -8.09 -1.98
CA LEU A 20 -3.74 -8.22 -3.43
C LEU A 20 -5.05 -7.71 -4.04
N ASP A 21 -6.18 -8.05 -3.45
CA ASP A 21 -7.50 -7.60 -3.94
C ASP A 21 -7.65 -6.07 -3.79
N ALA A 22 -7.19 -5.50 -2.68
CA ALA A 22 -7.20 -4.06 -2.46
C ALA A 22 -6.28 -3.33 -3.47
N SER A 23 -5.05 -3.83 -3.67
CA SER A 23 -4.12 -3.26 -4.64
C SER A 23 -4.65 -3.35 -6.07
N ARG A 24 -5.23 -4.48 -6.47
CA ARG A 24 -5.87 -4.64 -7.79
C ARG A 24 -6.99 -3.64 -8.00
N SER A 25 -7.84 -3.46 -6.99
CA SER A 25 -8.93 -2.50 -7.03
C SER A 25 -8.43 -1.08 -7.33
N ILE A 26 -7.37 -0.63 -6.63
CA ILE A 26 -6.79 0.71 -6.86
C ILE A 26 -6.07 0.77 -8.22
N TYR A 27 -5.39 -0.31 -8.62
CA TYR A 27 -4.69 -0.36 -9.90
C TYR A 27 -5.66 -0.23 -11.09
N SER A 28 -6.86 -0.81 -10.99
CA SER A 28 -7.87 -0.80 -12.05
C SER A 28 -8.77 0.44 -12.08
N GLN A 29 -8.43 1.50 -11.32
CA GLN A 29 -9.25 2.71 -11.30
C GLN A 29 -9.20 3.46 -12.64
N SER A 30 -10.34 4.05 -13.02
CA SER A 30 -10.45 4.89 -14.23
C SER A 30 -9.80 6.26 -14.09
N TYR A 31 -9.55 6.71 -12.85
CA TYR A 31 -8.72 7.87 -12.56
C TYR A 31 -7.25 7.45 -12.51
N PHE A 32 -6.35 8.13 -13.22
CA PHE A 32 -4.95 7.68 -13.36
C PHE A 32 -3.94 8.41 -12.47
N ASN A 33 -4.28 9.61 -11.98
CA ASN A 33 -3.36 10.43 -11.19
C ASN A 33 -3.42 10.04 -9.70
N TRP A 34 -2.98 8.82 -9.42
CA TRP A 34 -2.87 8.31 -8.06
C TRP A 34 -1.48 7.77 -7.74
N LYS A 35 -1.21 7.68 -6.44
CA LYS A 35 -0.08 6.94 -5.85
C LYS A 35 -0.62 5.96 -4.82
N MET A 36 0.03 4.81 -4.69
CA MET A 36 -0.31 3.80 -3.68
C MET A 36 0.89 3.61 -2.76
N VAL A 37 0.67 3.74 -1.45
CA VAL A 37 1.69 3.48 -0.43
C VAL A 37 1.22 2.32 0.43
N LEU A 38 1.89 1.19 0.27
CA LEU A 38 1.70 -0.03 1.02
C LEU A 38 2.62 0.03 2.24
N VAL A 39 2.09 -0.17 3.45
CA VAL A 39 2.91 -0.23 4.66
C VAL A 39 2.70 -1.54 5.41
N ASP A 40 3.69 -2.42 5.29
CA ASP A 40 3.73 -3.73 5.94
C ASP A 40 4.34 -3.62 7.34
N ASP A 41 3.52 -3.83 8.37
CA ASP A 41 3.93 -3.75 9.77
C ASP A 41 4.51 -5.06 10.30
N ALA A 42 5.49 -5.60 9.55
CA ALA A 42 6.19 -6.86 9.81
C ALA A 42 5.33 -8.12 9.72
N SER A 43 4.54 -8.24 8.65
CA SER A 43 3.73 -9.44 8.38
C SER A 43 4.59 -10.69 8.23
N THR A 44 4.09 -11.80 8.76
CA THR A 44 4.71 -13.14 8.74
C THR A 44 3.98 -14.11 7.82
N ASP A 45 2.88 -13.70 7.22
CA ASP A 45 2.12 -14.48 6.25
C ASP A 45 2.60 -14.24 4.80
N ASN A 46 1.90 -14.85 3.85
CA ASN A 46 2.24 -14.77 2.43
C ASN A 46 1.80 -13.46 1.77
N SER A 47 1.61 -12.38 2.53
CA SER A 47 1.19 -11.07 2.01
C SER A 47 2.22 -10.40 1.10
N ILE A 48 3.39 -11.02 0.86
CA ILE A 48 4.51 -10.50 0.06
C ILE A 48 4.33 -10.77 -1.44
N GLU A 49 3.29 -11.50 -1.84
CA GLU A 49 3.01 -11.83 -3.26
C GLU A 49 2.66 -10.61 -4.15
N PHE A 50 2.67 -9.37 -3.64
CA PHE A 50 2.45 -8.15 -4.42
C PHE A 50 3.64 -7.73 -5.30
N GLN A 51 4.76 -8.47 -5.32
CA GLN A 51 5.92 -8.18 -6.16
C GLN A 51 5.57 -7.74 -7.60
N PRO A 52 4.57 -8.32 -8.31
CA PRO A 52 4.24 -7.92 -9.67
C PRO A 52 3.80 -6.46 -9.86
N TYR A 53 3.39 -5.76 -8.79
CA TYR A 53 2.98 -4.36 -8.87
C TYR A 53 4.09 -3.36 -8.52
N LEU A 54 5.22 -3.85 -7.98
CA LEU A 54 6.30 -2.98 -7.51
C LEU A 54 7.12 -2.34 -8.62
N ASP A 55 6.99 -2.84 -9.85
CA ASP A 55 7.60 -2.23 -11.02
C ASP A 55 6.88 -0.94 -11.46
N ASP A 56 5.65 -0.70 -10.97
CA ASP A 56 4.92 0.54 -11.25
C ASP A 56 5.43 1.68 -10.35
N PRO A 57 5.93 2.81 -10.92
CA PRO A 57 6.50 3.91 -10.14
C PRO A 57 5.47 4.65 -9.28
N ARG A 58 4.17 4.40 -9.46
CA ARG A 58 3.10 4.93 -8.61
C ARG A 58 2.95 4.16 -7.30
N ILE A 59 3.62 3.02 -7.16
CA ILE A 59 3.45 2.10 -6.03
C ILE A 59 4.73 2.08 -5.20
N THR A 60 4.60 2.26 -3.90
CA THR A 60 5.70 2.19 -2.95
C THR A 60 5.34 1.23 -1.83
N LEU A 61 6.23 0.28 -1.53
CA LEU A 61 6.16 -0.55 -0.34
C LEU A 61 7.14 -0.04 0.72
N LEU A 62 6.63 0.16 1.92
CA LEU A 62 7.41 0.33 3.14
C LEU A 62 7.20 -0.91 4.01
N ARG A 63 8.28 -1.60 4.39
CA ARG A 63 8.20 -2.78 5.27
C ARG A 63 8.98 -2.54 6.55
N HIS A 64 8.35 -2.80 7.68
CA HIS A 64 8.99 -2.77 8.99
C HIS A 64 9.64 -4.11 9.34
N SER A 65 10.70 -4.05 10.14
CA SER A 65 11.39 -5.23 10.68
C SER A 65 10.71 -5.82 11.91
N TYR A 66 9.84 -5.06 12.58
CA TYR A 66 9.01 -5.49 13.70
C TYR A 66 7.68 -4.72 13.71
N ASN A 67 6.64 -5.31 14.31
CA ASN A 67 5.32 -4.70 14.38
C ASN A 67 5.36 -3.45 15.28
N GLN A 68 5.04 -2.30 14.71
CA GLN A 68 5.05 -1.00 15.40
C GLN A 68 3.66 -0.58 15.90
N GLY A 69 2.61 -1.25 15.43
CA GLY A 69 1.22 -0.95 15.70
C GLY A 69 0.64 0.10 14.75
N CYS A 70 -0.64 -0.09 14.39
CA CYS A 70 -1.37 0.68 13.37
C CYS A 70 -1.30 2.22 13.51
N LEU A 71 -1.26 2.75 14.74
CA LEU A 71 -1.20 4.20 14.98
C LEU A 71 0.14 4.83 14.55
N LYS A 72 1.25 4.11 14.69
CA LYS A 72 2.57 4.62 14.30
C LYS A 72 2.73 4.57 12.79
N VAL A 73 2.26 3.48 12.18
CA VAL A 73 2.26 3.27 10.73
C VAL A 73 1.54 4.41 9.98
N LYS A 74 0.32 4.77 10.41
CA LYS A 74 -0.45 5.85 9.77
C LYS A 74 0.23 7.21 9.84
N LYS A 75 0.99 7.49 10.90
CA LYS A 75 1.68 8.79 11.08
C LYS A 75 2.90 8.95 10.19
N GLN A 76 3.49 7.88 9.67
CA GLN A 76 4.68 7.95 8.82
C GLN A 76 4.39 8.51 7.43
N VAL A 77 3.17 8.34 6.93
CA VAL A 77 2.81 8.69 5.56
C VAL A 77 1.91 9.93 5.47
N SER A 78 1.29 10.35 6.58
CA SER A 78 0.37 11.50 6.62
C SER A 78 1.06 12.85 6.90
N LYS A 79 2.23 13.12 6.31
CA LYS A 79 2.90 14.43 6.40
C LYS A 79 2.90 15.16 5.06
#